data_AF-A0A067BT51-F1
#
_entry.id   AF-A0A067BT51-F1
#
_cell.length_a   1.000
_cell.length_b   1.000
_cell.length_c   1.000
_cell.angle_alpha   90.00
_cell.angle_beta   90.00
_cell.angle_gamma   90.00
#
_symmetry.space_group_name_H-M   'P 1'
#
loop_
_entity.id
_entity.type
_entity.pdbx_description
1 polymer ?
#
loop_
_entity_poly.entity_id
_entity_poly.type
_entity_poly.pdbx_seq_one_letter_code
_entity_poly.pdbx_strand_id
1 'polypeptide(L)'
;SGVSLAKYGFLKARASGPKLGEQIYIPQHPRQAAPHRGTIESLNINSCVANEVGYMVDTEGGSSGSPVISPKDHAVIALHNCGGCLNGGVKISDVVKDLQAAGKLPAQSTI
;
A
#
# COMPACT_ATOMS: atom_id res chain seq x y z
N SER A 1 23.82 17.09 -6.39
CA SER A 1 23.33 17.75 -5.17
C SER A 1 21.91 17.28 -4.91
N GLY A 2 21.61 16.77 -3.71
CA GLY A 2 20.27 16.30 -3.34
C GLY A 2 19.47 17.38 -2.62
N VAL A 3 18.16 17.41 -2.81
CA VAL A 3 17.24 18.20 -1.99
C VAL A 3 16.88 17.39 -0.75
N SER A 4 16.97 17.99 0.44
CA SER A 4 16.52 17.33 1.67
C SER A 4 14.99 17.23 1.68
N LEU A 5 14.48 16.00 1.82
CA LEU A 5 13.04 15.73 1.93
C LEU A 5 12.56 15.57 3.39
N ALA A 6 13.46 15.71 4.37
CA ALA A 6 13.18 15.44 5.78
C ALA A 6 11.96 16.22 6.32
N LYS A 7 11.74 17.45 5.83
CA LYS A 7 10.60 18.30 6.23
C LYS A 7 9.21 17.71 5.90
N TYR A 8 9.13 16.77 4.97
CA TYR A 8 7.88 16.13 4.57
C TYR A 8 7.60 14.82 5.32
N GLY A 9 8.57 14.32 6.10
CA GLY A 9 8.45 13.05 6.80
C GLY A 9 8.35 11.84 5.87
N PHE A 10 7.75 10.77 6.38
CA PHE A 10 7.52 9.53 5.64
C PHE A 10 6.21 8.87 6.10
N LEU A 11 5.62 8.05 5.23
CA LEU A 11 4.48 7.22 5.60
C LEU A 11 4.95 6.02 6.43
N LYS A 12 4.17 5.66 7.44
CA LYS A 12 4.43 4.48 8.27
C LYS A 12 3.67 3.27 7.72
N ALA A 13 4.27 2.10 7.85
CA ALA A 13 3.61 0.83 7.57
C ALA A 13 2.77 0.39 8.76
N ARG A 14 1.57 -0.14 8.53
CA ARG A 14 0.79 -0.75 9.59
C ARG A 14 1.22 -2.19 9.77
N ALA A 15 1.90 -2.51 10.87
CA ALA A 15 2.51 -3.84 11.05
C ALA A 15 1.46 -4.97 11.06
N SER A 16 0.23 -4.66 11.48
CA SER A 16 -0.89 -5.61 11.46
C SER A 16 -1.47 -5.89 10.06
N GLY A 17 -1.06 -5.14 9.03
CA GLY A 17 -1.50 -5.34 7.65
C GLY A 17 -2.90 -4.80 7.35
N PRO A 18 -3.48 -5.15 6.18
CA PRO A 18 -4.82 -4.74 5.79
C PRO A 18 -5.91 -5.56 6.50
N LYS A 19 -7.12 -4.99 6.59
CA LYS A 19 -8.32 -5.57 7.17
C LYS A 19 -9.44 -5.61 6.14
N LEU A 20 -10.19 -6.71 6.13
CA LEU A 20 -11.33 -6.86 5.23
C LEU A 20 -12.38 -5.76 5.50
N GLY A 21 -12.90 -5.16 4.45
CA GLY A 21 -13.92 -4.12 4.51
C GLY A 21 -13.41 -2.73 4.94
N GLU A 22 -12.09 -2.54 5.14
CA GLU A 22 -11.60 -1.21 5.49
C GLU A 22 -11.53 -0.29 4.26
N GLN A 23 -11.89 0.98 4.46
CA GLN A 23 -11.72 2.00 3.44
C GLN A 23 -10.24 2.25 3.15
N ILE A 24 -9.94 2.61 1.92
CA ILE A 24 -8.59 2.93 1.45
C ILE A 24 -8.59 4.16 0.56
N TYR A 25 -7.42 4.78 0.43
CA TYR A 25 -7.11 5.68 -0.67
C TYR A 25 -5.73 5.40 -1.24
N ILE A 26 -5.55 5.70 -2.53
CA ILE A 26 -4.30 5.46 -3.26
C ILE A 26 -3.86 6.78 -3.94
N PRO A 27 -2.75 7.40 -3.50
CA PRO A 27 -2.11 8.50 -4.21
C PRO A 27 -1.24 7.93 -5.34
N GLN A 28 -1.82 7.76 -6.53
CA GLN A 28 -1.22 7.02 -7.66
C GLN A 28 -1.00 7.86 -8.91
N HIS A 29 -0.02 7.52 -9.76
CA HIS A 29 0.31 8.17 -11.03
C HIS A 29 -0.21 7.35 -12.24
N PRO A 30 -0.53 7.91 -13.44
CA PRO A 30 -0.30 9.28 -13.95
C PRO A 30 -1.41 10.32 -13.78
N ARG A 31 -2.68 9.93 -13.68
CA ARG A 31 -3.78 10.88 -13.52
C ARG A 31 -3.93 11.29 -12.06
N GLN A 32 -3.58 12.54 -11.70
CA GLN A 32 -3.93 13.08 -10.38
C GLN A 32 -4.48 14.52 -10.41
N ALA A 33 -5.74 14.64 -9.99
CA ALA A 33 -6.27 15.83 -9.31
C ALA A 33 -6.67 15.53 -7.84
N ALA A 34 -6.98 14.27 -7.50
CA ALA A 34 -7.30 13.82 -6.13
C ALA A 34 -7.00 12.31 -5.93
N PRO A 35 -6.81 11.83 -4.68
CA PRO A 35 -6.62 10.41 -4.38
C PRO A 35 -7.88 9.58 -4.69
N HIS A 36 -7.72 8.41 -5.31
CA HIS A 36 -8.84 7.50 -5.57
C HIS A 36 -9.14 6.70 -4.30
N ARG A 37 -10.43 6.48 -4.03
CA ARG A 37 -10.92 5.81 -2.82
C ARG A 37 -11.57 4.48 -3.18
N GLY A 38 -11.48 3.52 -2.26
CA GLY A 38 -12.12 2.22 -2.38
C GLY A 38 -12.16 1.49 -1.05
N THR A 39 -12.34 0.17 -1.11
CA THR A 39 -12.43 -0.71 0.05
C THR A 39 -11.63 -1.99 -0.19
N ILE A 40 -11.06 -2.55 0.86
CA ILE A 40 -10.48 -3.91 0.81
C ILE A 40 -11.61 -4.94 0.73
N GLU A 41 -11.68 -5.66 -0.39
CA GLU A 41 -12.73 -6.65 -0.69
C GLU A 41 -12.28 -8.09 -0.43
N SER A 42 -10.98 -8.35 -0.42
CA SER A 42 -10.42 -9.66 -0.08
C SER A 42 -9.07 -9.51 0.56
N LEU A 43 -8.75 -10.38 1.52
CA LEU A 43 -7.43 -10.47 2.12
C LEU A 43 -6.54 -11.51 1.45
N ASN A 44 -7.05 -12.26 0.48
CA ASN A 44 -6.27 -13.27 -0.21
C ASN A 44 -6.80 -13.47 -1.63
N ILE A 45 -6.07 -12.92 -2.59
CA ILE A 45 -6.28 -13.16 -4.02
C ILE A 45 -4.97 -13.60 -4.65
N ASN A 46 -5.09 -14.33 -5.75
CA ASN A 46 -3.97 -14.62 -6.64
C ASN A 46 -4.14 -13.74 -7.87
N SER A 47 -3.39 -12.64 -7.96
CA SER A 47 -3.39 -11.77 -9.14
C SER A 47 -2.05 -11.88 -9.87
N CYS A 48 -1.16 -10.91 -9.72
CA CYS A 48 0.21 -10.99 -10.23
C CYS A 48 1.08 -11.90 -9.35
N VAL A 49 0.83 -11.94 -8.04
CA VAL A 49 1.47 -12.89 -7.11
C VAL A 49 0.41 -13.53 -6.20
N ALA A 50 0.81 -14.59 -5.50
CA ALA A 50 -0.08 -15.25 -4.54
C ALA A 50 -0.24 -14.42 -3.26
N ASN A 51 -1.35 -14.60 -2.56
CA ASN A 51 -1.61 -14.02 -1.24
C ASN A 51 -1.65 -12.48 -1.20
N GLU A 52 -2.16 -11.85 -2.26
CA GLU A 52 -2.35 -10.40 -2.31
C GLU A 52 -3.65 -9.97 -1.63
N VAL A 53 -3.71 -8.70 -1.22
CA VAL A 53 -4.96 -8.04 -0.84
C VAL A 53 -5.69 -7.57 -2.10
N GLY A 54 -7.01 -7.75 -2.13
CA GLY A 54 -7.88 -7.36 -3.23
C GLY A 54 -8.69 -6.09 -2.92
N TYR A 55 -8.77 -5.17 -3.86
CA TYR A 55 -9.60 -3.95 -3.74
C TYR A 55 -10.05 -3.38 -5.09
N MET A 56 -11.16 -2.65 -5.07
CA MET A 56 -11.74 -1.97 -6.23
C MET A 56 -11.39 -0.49 -6.21
N VAL A 57 -10.43 -0.08 -7.02
CA VAL A 57 -10.03 1.33 -7.24
C VAL A 57 -9.60 1.46 -8.70
N ASP A 58 -9.94 2.54 -9.39
CA ASP A 58 -9.43 2.72 -10.76
C ASP A 58 -7.90 2.83 -10.73
N THR A 59 -7.17 2.03 -11.52
CA THR A 59 -5.70 2.04 -11.61
C THR A 59 -5.27 2.02 -13.07
N GLU A 60 -4.14 2.66 -13.40
CA GLU A 60 -3.60 2.70 -14.76
C GLU A 60 -2.14 2.22 -14.78
N GLY A 61 -1.59 1.99 -15.97
CA GLY A 61 -0.15 1.77 -16.13
C GLY A 61 0.65 2.89 -15.47
N GLY A 62 1.55 2.54 -14.56
CA GLY A 62 2.28 3.49 -13.71
C GLY A 62 1.77 3.60 -12.27
N SER A 63 0.65 2.96 -11.93
CA SER A 63 0.17 2.87 -10.53
C SER A 63 0.96 1.85 -9.69
N SER A 64 1.66 0.89 -10.30
CA SER A 64 2.47 -0.12 -9.60
C SER A 64 3.45 0.51 -8.62
N GLY A 65 3.48 0.00 -7.40
CA GLY A 65 4.26 0.52 -6.27
C GLY A 65 3.56 1.61 -5.45
N SER A 66 2.40 2.12 -5.89
CA SER A 66 1.67 3.14 -5.13
C SER A 66 1.21 2.59 -3.77
N PRO A 67 1.32 3.36 -2.69
CA PRO A 67 0.89 2.92 -1.37
C PRO A 67 -0.64 2.87 -1.31
N VAL A 68 -1.17 1.76 -0.82
CA VAL A 68 -2.57 1.64 -0.41
C VAL A 68 -2.64 2.07 1.05
N ILE A 69 -3.41 3.12 1.36
CA ILE A 69 -3.37 3.78 2.66
C ILE A 69 -4.74 3.73 3.33
N SER A 70 -4.77 3.41 4.63
CA SER A 70 -6.00 3.51 5.42
C SER A 70 -6.26 4.97 5.80
N PRO A 71 -7.47 5.53 5.57
CA PRO A 71 -7.82 6.88 5.98
C PRO A 71 -7.99 7.01 7.49
N LYS A 72 -8.01 5.90 8.25
CA LYS A 72 -8.18 5.92 9.70
C LYS A 72 -6.91 6.34 10.44
N ASP A 73 -5.77 5.84 9.98
CA ASP A 73 -4.47 5.98 10.65
C ASP A 73 -3.38 6.54 9.72
N HIS A 74 -3.71 6.78 8.44
CA HIS A 74 -2.80 7.24 7.39
C HIS A 74 -1.56 6.35 7.21
N ALA A 75 -1.65 5.09 7.60
CA ALA A 75 -0.59 4.12 7.40
C ALA A 75 -0.77 3.33 6.10
N VAL A 76 0.36 2.98 5.50
CA VAL A 76 0.42 2.06 4.36
C VAL A 76 0.00 0.68 4.86
N ILE A 77 -0.94 0.04 4.15
CA ILE A 77 -1.46 -1.30 4.47
C ILE A 77 -1.11 -2.32 3.37
N ALA A 78 -0.84 -1.84 2.17
CA ALA A 78 -0.38 -2.65 1.04
C ALA A 78 0.33 -1.76 0.00
N LEU A 79 1.01 -2.40 -0.95
CA LEU A 79 1.57 -1.75 -2.14
C LEU A 79 0.84 -2.25 -3.37
N HIS A 80 0.30 -1.36 -4.20
CA HIS A 80 -0.34 -1.75 -5.45
C HIS A 80 0.65 -2.47 -6.35
N ASN A 81 0.25 -3.61 -6.92
CA ASN A 81 1.14 -4.44 -7.73
C ASN A 81 0.49 -4.80 -9.06
N CYS A 82 -0.79 -5.16 -9.05
CA CYS A 82 -1.51 -5.66 -10.21
C CYS A 82 -2.84 -4.93 -10.41
N GLY A 83 -3.12 -4.51 -11.65
CA GLY A 83 -4.44 -4.04 -12.07
C GLY A 83 -5.31 -5.17 -12.60
N GLY A 84 -6.63 -5.04 -12.51
CA GLY A 84 -7.58 -6.02 -13.03
C GLY A 84 -9.02 -5.69 -12.67
N CYS A 85 -9.95 -6.64 -12.85
CA CYS A 85 -11.32 -6.46 -12.32
C CYS A 85 -11.27 -6.19 -10.82
N LEU A 86 -10.49 -6.99 -10.07
CA LEU A 86 -10.11 -6.72 -8.69
C LEU A 86 -8.60 -6.50 -8.65
N ASN A 87 -8.15 -5.35 -8.18
CA ASN A 87 -6.72 -5.05 -8.12
C ASN A 87 -6.05 -5.85 -7.01
N GLY A 88 -4.77 -6.18 -7.23
CA GLY A 88 -3.90 -6.83 -6.26
C GLY A 88 -2.87 -5.89 -5.66
N GLY A 89 -2.69 -6.01 -4.35
CA GLY A 89 -1.58 -5.39 -3.65
C GLY A 89 -0.83 -6.36 -2.74
N VAL A 90 0.48 -6.20 -2.67
CA VAL A 90 1.34 -6.91 -1.72
C VAL A 90 1.05 -6.35 -0.32
N LYS A 91 0.76 -7.22 0.64
CA LYS A 91 0.45 -6.80 2.02
C LYS A 91 1.69 -6.18 2.65
N ILE A 92 1.53 -5.01 3.27
CA ILE A 92 2.66 -4.36 3.92
C ILE A 92 3.21 -5.18 5.10
N SER A 93 2.37 -6.00 5.74
CA SER A 93 2.78 -6.88 6.84
C SER A 93 3.83 -7.89 6.40
N ASP A 94 3.76 -8.37 5.16
CA ASP A 94 4.72 -9.32 4.61
C ASP A 94 6.06 -8.62 4.34
N VAL A 95 6.02 -7.40 3.78
CA VAL A 95 7.21 -6.54 3.61
C VAL A 95 7.86 -6.20 4.96
N VAL A 96 7.07 -5.83 5.97
CA VAL A 96 7.56 -5.54 7.32
C VAL A 96 8.24 -6.77 7.92
N LYS A 97 7.62 -7.94 7.80
CA LYS A 97 8.17 -9.21 8.29
C LYS A 97 9.51 -9.54 7.62
N ASP A 98 9.60 -9.39 6.30
CA ASP A 98 10.83 -9.64 5.54
C ASP A 98 11.95 -8.66 5.93
N LEU A 99 11.64 -7.38 6.04
CA LEU A 99 12.60 -6.37 6.49
C LEU A 99 13.06 -6.61 7.93
N GLN A 100 12.16 -7.04 8.82
CA GLN A 100 12.50 -7.37 10.19
C GLN A 100 13.40 -8.59 10.26
N ALA A 101 13.08 -9.66 9.53
CA ALA A 101 13.91 -10.87 9.43
C ALA A 101 15.30 -10.57 8.85
N ALA A 102 15.40 -9.62 7.93
CA ALA A 102 16.67 -9.15 7.37
C ALA A 102 17.42 -8.17 8.29
N GLY A 103 16.86 -7.74 9.43
CA GLY A 103 17.45 -6.71 10.29
C GLY A 103 17.50 -5.33 9.65
N LYS A 104 16.63 -5.06 8.67
CA LYS A 104 16.59 -3.84 7.85
C LYS A 104 15.34 -2.99 8.05
N LEU A 105 14.45 -3.37 8.96
CA LEU A 105 13.27 -2.55 9.28
C LEU A 105 13.72 -1.23 9.94
N PRO A 106 13.47 -0.06 9.34
CA PRO A 106 13.92 1.20 9.93
C PRO A 106 13.18 1.50 11.24
N ALA A 107 13.85 2.18 12.17
CA ALA A 107 13.23 2.60 13.41
C ALA A 107 12.03 3.55 13.14
N GLN A 108 10.97 3.42 13.94
CA GLN A 108 9.76 4.24 13.84
C GLN A 108 9.02 4.17 12.48
N SER A 109 9.34 3.16 11.65
CA SER A 109 8.72 2.96 10.33
C SER A 109 7.35 2.30 10.39
N THR A 110 6.95 1.77 11.54
CA THR A 110 5.67 1.10 11.71
C THR A 110 4.78 1.78 12.76
N ILE A 111 3.47 1.55 12.65
CA ILE A 111 2.47 1.74 13.70
C ILE A 111 1.74 0.43 14.02
#